data_AF-A0A150XCH2-F1
#
_entry.id   AF-A0A150XCH2-F1
#
_cell.length_a   1.000
_cell.length_b   1.000
_cell.length_c   1.000
_cell.angle_alpha   90.00
_cell.angle_beta   90.00
_cell.angle_gamma   90.00
#
_symmetry.space_group_name_H-M   'P 1'
#
loop_
_entity.id
_entity.type
_entity.pdbx_description
1 polymer ?
#
loop_
_entity_poly.entity_id
_entity_poly.type
_entity_poly.pdbx_seq_one_letter_code
_entity_poly.pdbx_strand_id
1 'polypeptide(L)'
;KDFQVDPKDWELQQGEEMTEERAFGFLLKLVEHLMTHDFNRLLNSLYRIDVSEEKLKMALAESDNPAQTVAQMIWARELQKVQTRKKYSGR
;
A
#
# COMPACT_ATOMS: atom_id res chain seq x y z
N LYS A 1 -11.17 13.92 -10.35
CA LYS A 1 -12.44 13.14 -10.40
C LYS A 1 -12.15 11.68 -10.03
N ASP A 2 -11.17 11.45 -9.14
CA ASP A 2 -10.19 10.37 -9.38
C ASP A 2 -10.16 9.32 -8.28
N PHE A 3 -11.12 9.34 -7.38
CA PHE A 3 -11.31 8.33 -6.36
C PHE A 3 -12.79 8.32 -5.97
N GLN A 4 -13.54 7.26 -6.30
CA GLN A 4 -14.86 7.01 -5.74
C GLN A 4 -14.72 6.35 -4.37
N VAL A 5 -14.00 7.01 -3.47
CA VAL A 5 -13.92 6.61 -2.08
C VAL A 5 -14.54 7.75 -1.30
N ASP A 6 -15.45 7.41 -0.38
CA ASP A 6 -16.11 8.44 0.44
C ASP A 6 -14.98 9.24 1.14
N PRO A 7 -14.92 10.57 1.01
CA PRO A 7 -13.94 11.38 1.73
C PRO A 7 -13.88 11.03 3.22
N LYS A 8 -14.98 10.60 3.82
CA LYS A 8 -15.05 10.12 5.20
C LYS A 8 -14.22 8.87 5.48
N ASP A 9 -14.00 8.01 4.48
CA ASP A 9 -13.12 6.85 4.58
C ASP A 9 -11.64 7.22 4.62
N TRP A 10 -11.28 8.50 4.43
CA TRP A 10 -9.92 9.02 4.46
C TRP A 10 -9.73 10.23 5.35
N GLU A 11 -10.80 10.81 5.88
CA GLU A 11 -10.75 11.89 6.84
C GLU A 11 -10.29 11.37 8.20
N LEU A 12 -9.11 11.83 8.62
CA LEU A 12 -8.69 11.71 10.01
C LEU A 12 -9.55 12.66 10.84
N GLN A 13 -10.34 12.09 11.75
CA GLN A 13 -11.04 12.91 12.72
C GLN A 13 -10.01 13.62 13.59
N GLN A 14 -10.22 14.92 13.84
CA GLN A 14 -9.37 15.72 14.69
C GLN A 14 -9.25 15.04 16.07
N GLY A 15 -8.01 14.72 16.48
CA GLY A 15 -7.72 14.06 17.76
C GLY A 15 -7.67 12.53 17.72
N GLU A 16 -7.89 11.90 16.55
CA GLU A 16 -7.78 10.46 16.41
C GLU A 16 -6.33 10.05 16.13
N GLU A 17 -5.78 9.15 16.94
CA GLU A 17 -4.42 8.65 16.74
C GLU A 17 -4.33 7.79 15.47
N MET A 18 -3.30 8.01 14.66
CA MET A 18 -2.98 7.15 13.54
C MET A 18 -2.20 5.94 14.03
N THR A 19 -2.88 4.79 14.18
CA THR A 19 -2.24 3.51 14.50
C THR A 19 -1.72 2.80 13.24
N GLU A 20 -0.80 1.84 13.41
CA GLU A 20 -0.28 1.02 12.30
C GLU A 20 -1.40 0.25 11.59
N GLU A 21 -2.32 -0.33 12.36
CA GLU A 21 -3.48 -1.08 11.85
C GLU A 21 -4.37 -0.20 10.98
N ARG A 22 -4.58 1.06 11.39
CA ARG A 22 -5.39 2.01 10.64
C ARG A 22 -4.70 2.47 9.37
N ALA A 23 -3.41 2.78 9.46
CA ALA A 23 -2.60 3.11 8.29
C ALA A 23 -2.59 1.97 7.27
N PHE A 24 -2.46 0.73 7.72
CA PHE A 24 -2.57 -0.45 6.88
C PHE A 24 -3.97 -0.59 6.27
N GLY A 25 -5.03 -0.36 7.06
CA GLY A 25 -6.41 -0.37 6.56
C GLY A 25 -6.66 0.65 5.45
N PHE A 26 -6.13 1.87 5.56
CA PHE A 26 -6.21 2.86 4.48
C PHE A 26 -5.44 2.42 3.24
N LEU A 27 -4.24 1.85 3.42
CA LEU A 27 -3.46 1.32 2.32
C LEU A 27 -4.20 0.20 1.59
N LEU A 28 -4.83 -0.73 2.32
CA LEU A 28 -5.62 -1.80 1.75
C LEU A 28 -6.76 -1.26 0.89
N LYS A 29 -7.57 -0.34 1.43
CA LYS A 29 -8.68 0.29 0.67
C LYS A 29 -8.18 0.99 -0.60
N LEU A 30 -7.03 1.66 -0.53
CA LEU A 30 -6.42 2.30 -1.70
C LEU A 30 -6.00 1.27 -2.75
N VAL A 31 -5.40 0.16 -2.32
CA VAL A 31 -4.99 -0.94 -3.21
C VAL A 31 -6.23 -1.58 -3.86
N GLU A 32 -7.28 -1.90 -3.10
CA GLU A 32 -8.55 -2.43 -3.61
C GLU A 32 -9.15 -1.52 -4.68
N HIS A 33 -9.16 -0.21 -4.40
CA HIS A 33 -9.63 0.80 -5.33
C HIS A 33 -8.82 0.82 -6.62
N LEU A 34 -7.48 0.86 -6.52
CA LEU A 34 -6.62 0.88 -7.70
C LEU A 34 -6.69 -0.44 -8.49
N MET A 35 -6.80 -1.59 -7.82
CA MET A 35 -6.99 -2.87 -8.51
C MET A 35 -8.27 -2.90 -9.35
N THR A 36 -9.34 -2.31 -8.83
CA THR A 36 -10.66 -2.33 -9.48
C THR A 36 -10.79 -1.26 -10.57
N HIS A 37 -10.22 -0.07 -10.34
CA HIS A 37 -10.49 1.11 -11.16
C HIS A 37 -9.30 1.59 -12.00
N ASP A 38 -8.05 1.31 -11.59
CA ASP A 38 -6.85 1.79 -12.30
C ASP A 38 -5.62 0.91 -12.00
N PHE A 39 -5.63 -0.31 -12.55
CA PHE A 39 -4.57 -1.28 -12.30
C PHE A 39 -3.21 -0.81 -12.84
N ASN A 40 -3.18 -0.05 -13.93
CA ASN A 40 -1.94 0.50 -14.48
C ASN A 40 -1.27 1.47 -13.50
N ARG A 41 -2.05 2.30 -12.80
CA ARG A 41 -1.52 3.18 -11.77
C ARG A 41 -1.00 2.41 -10.55
N LEU A 42 -1.63 1.28 -10.20
CA LEU A 42 -1.09 0.38 -9.17
C LEU A 42 0.29 -0.16 -9.59
N LEU A 43 0.40 -0.72 -10.80
CA LEU A 43 1.66 -1.25 -11.33
C LEU A 43 2.78 -0.18 -11.33
N ASN A 44 2.46 1.02 -11.84
CA ASN A 44 3.40 2.13 -11.86
C ASN A 44 3.87 2.55 -10.46
N SER A 45 2.97 2.49 -9.46
CA SER A 45 3.30 2.80 -8.07
C SER A 45 4.21 1.74 -7.45
N LEU A 46 3.91 0.46 -7.69
CA LEU A 46 4.69 -0.68 -7.21
C LEU A 46 6.12 -0.68 -7.79
N TYR A 47 6.27 -0.36 -9.07
CA TYR A 47 7.57 -0.24 -9.70
C TYR A 47 8.46 0.83 -9.04
N ARG A 48 7.88 1.97 -8.62
CA ARG A 48 8.60 3.07 -7.96
C ARG A 48 9.12 2.72 -6.57
N ILE A 49 8.63 1.65 -5.95
CA ILE A 49 9.06 1.18 -4.63
C ILE A 49 9.87 -0.12 -4.71
N ASP A 50 10.38 -0.48 -5.89
CA ASP A 50 11.17 -1.69 -6.16
C ASP A 50 10.39 -3.01 -6.03
N VAL A 51 9.08 -2.99 -6.31
CA VAL A 51 8.29 -4.21 -6.48
C VAL A 51 8.22 -4.55 -7.97
N SER A 52 8.82 -5.67 -8.37
CA SER A 52 8.81 -6.12 -9.78
C SER A 52 7.46 -6.70 -10.18
N GLU A 53 7.09 -6.49 -11.45
CA GLU A 53 5.85 -7.03 -12.03
C GLU A 53 5.78 -8.56 -11.94
N GLU A 54 6.91 -9.24 -12.09
CA GLU A 54 7.01 -10.70 -11.94
C GLU A 54 6.63 -11.16 -10.51
N LYS A 55 7.19 -10.51 -9.48
CA LYS A 55 6.86 -10.80 -8.07
C LYS A 55 5.40 -10.54 -7.78
N LEU A 56 4.86 -9.46 -8.33
CA LEU A 56 3.46 -9.15 -8.22
C LEU A 56 2.59 -10.23 -8.86
N LYS A 57 2.88 -10.65 -10.10
CA LYS A 57 2.12 -11.69 -10.80
C LYS A 57 2.13 -13.01 -10.04
N MET A 58 3.28 -13.43 -9.52
CA MET A 58 3.38 -14.64 -8.68
C MET A 58 2.53 -14.51 -7.42
N ALA A 59 2.66 -13.38 -6.71
CA ALA A 59 1.90 -13.12 -5.49
C ALA A 59 0.38 -13.07 -5.74
N LEU A 60 -0.05 -12.55 -6.89
CA LEU A 60 -1.46 -12.52 -7.28
C LEU A 60 -1.99 -13.91 -7.71
N ALA A 61 -1.16 -14.72 -8.36
CA ALA A 61 -1.56 -16.05 -8.84
C ALA A 61 -1.82 -17.04 -7.69
N GLU A 62 -1.14 -16.85 -6.55
CA GLU A 62 -1.23 -17.74 -5.39
C GLU A 62 -2.19 -17.21 -4.29
N SER A 63 -2.80 -16.04 -4.49
CA SER A 63 -3.55 -15.35 -3.43
C SER A 63 -5.06 -15.48 -3.59
N ASP A 64 -5.72 -15.91 -2.51
CA ASP A 64 -7.17 -15.85 -2.35
C ASP A 64 -7.67 -14.42 -2.09
N ASN A 65 -6.78 -13.51 -1.65
CA ASN A 65 -7.08 -12.09 -1.45
C ASN A 65 -5.97 -11.20 -2.05
N PRO A 66 -6.04 -10.96 -3.38
CA PRO A 66 -5.04 -10.19 -4.12
C PRO A 66 -4.73 -8.81 -3.53
N ALA A 67 -5.74 -8.07 -3.09
CA ALA A 67 -5.54 -6.72 -2.55
C ALA A 67 -4.80 -6.73 -1.21
N GLN A 68 -5.16 -7.66 -0.31
CA GLN A 68 -4.46 -7.86 0.95
C GLN A 68 -2.99 -8.20 0.71
N THR A 69 -2.71 -9.11 -0.22
CA THR A 69 -1.34 -9.50 -0.56
C THR A 69 -0.52 -8.32 -1.06
N VAL A 70 -1.06 -7.52 -1.97
CA VAL A 70 -0.36 -6.33 -2.49
C VAL A 70 -0.15 -5.28 -1.40
N ALA A 71 -1.14 -5.03 -0.55
CA ALA A 71 -1.01 -4.10 0.57
C ALA A 71 0.09 -4.54 1.54
N GLN A 72 0.19 -5.83 1.85
CA GLN A 72 1.26 -6.39 2.69
C GLN A 72 2.65 -6.22 2.06
N MET A 73 2.78 -6.42 0.74
CA MET A 73 4.03 -6.20 0.03
C MET A 73 4.49 -4.74 0.13
N ILE A 74 3.57 -3.80 -0.08
CA ILE A 74 3.85 -2.36 0.04
C ILE A 74 4.25 -2.02 1.48
N TRP A 75 3.48 -2.49 2.46
CA TRP A 75 3.73 -2.22 3.88
C TRP A 75 5.11 -2.71 4.32
N ALA A 76 5.46 -3.95 3.97
CA ALA A 76 6.78 -4.52 4.27
C ALA A 76 7.92 -3.69 3.66
N ARG A 77 7.74 -3.20 2.43
CA ARG A 77 8.73 -2.36 1.75
C ARG A 77 8.93 -1.02 2.45
N GLU A 78 7.86 -0.38 2.90
CA GLU A 78 7.94 0.89 3.62
C GLU A 78 8.60 0.73 4.99
N LEU A 79 8.28 -0.34 5.73
CA LEU A 79 8.98 -0.67 6.98
C LEU A 79 10.49 -0.89 6.75
N GLN A 80 10.85 -1.61 5.69
CA GLN A 80 12.26 -1.84 5.34
C GLN A 80 13.00 -0.52 5.03
N LYS A 81 12.35 0.43 4.34
CA LYS A 81 12.91 1.76 4.08
C LYS A 81 13.15 2.53 5.37
N VAL A 82 12.20 2.50 6.31
CA VAL A 82 12.35 3.14 7.63
C VAL A 82 13.53 2.54 8.40
N GLN A 83 13.61 1.20 8.46
CA GLN A 83 14.72 0.51 9.12
C GLN A 83 16.07 0.84 8.47
N THR A 84 16.13 0.87 7.14
CA THR A 84 17.34 1.23 6.39
C THR A 84 17.76 2.66 6.72
N ARG A 85 16.83 3.63 6.69
CA ARG A 85 17.13 5.02 7.05
C ARG A 85 17.63 5.13 8.47
N LYS A 86 16.99 4.49 9.45
CA LYS A 86 17.46 4.46 10.85
C LYS A 86 18.88 3.90 10.98
N LYS A 87 19.20 2.85 10.23
CA LYS A 87 20.53 2.20 10.25
C LYS A 87 21.64 3.09 9.69
N TYR A 88 21.33 3.99 8.74
CA TYR A 88 22.32 4.83 8.06
C TYR A 88 22.25 6.32 8.43
N SER A 89 21.21 6.80 9.12
CA SER A 89 21.11 8.20 9.57
C SER A 89 21.93 8.51 10.82
N GLY A 90 22.54 7.50 11.44
CA GLY A 90 23.44 7.64 12.59
C GLY A 90 24.93 7.54 12.24
N ARG A 91 25.29 7.72 10.95
CA ARG A 91 26.67 7.83 10.48
C ARG A 91 26.95 9.23 9.95
#